data_AF-A0A529Z6X0-F1
#
_entry.id   AF-A0A529Z6X0-F1
#
_cell.length_a   1.000
_cell.length_b   1.000
_cell.length_c   1.000
_cell.angle_alpha   90.00
_cell.angle_beta   90.00
_cell.angle_gamma   90.00
#
_symmetry.space_group_name_H-M   'P 1'
#
loop_
_entity.id
_entity.type
_entity.pdbx_description
1 polymer ?
#
loop_
_entity_poly.entity_id
_entity_poly.type
_entity_poly.pdbx_seq_one_letter_code
_entity_poly.pdbx_strand_id
1 'polypeptide(L)'
;MADIDTIAIAPLFGPPSPARDQADSRIMAAASGIGFMAIRDFPGDDWLTPQNRARLLAIFSLPEAEKQKLLRWNFDRTKQNVYRGWFPLQPGAVSYKEGIDIGPDIA
;
A
#
# COMPACT_ATOMS: atom_id res chain seq x y z
N MET A 1 -24.49 -10.34 2.60
CA MET A 1 -23.23 -9.57 2.73
C MET A 1 -23.17 -8.68 1.50
N ALA A 2 -22.92 -7.38 1.64
CA ALA A 2 -22.82 -6.53 0.46
C ALA A 2 -21.48 -6.80 -0.24
N ASP A 3 -21.49 -7.02 -1.55
CA ASP A 3 -20.29 -7.29 -2.33
C ASP A 3 -19.42 -6.03 -2.43
N ILE A 4 -18.10 -6.20 -2.41
CA ILE A 4 -17.15 -5.10 -2.61
C ILE A 4 -17.14 -4.76 -4.10
N ASP A 5 -17.53 -3.52 -4.44
CA ASP A 5 -17.57 -3.07 -5.83
C ASP A 5 -16.16 -2.99 -6.43
N THR A 6 -16.05 -3.35 -7.71
CA THR A 6 -14.83 -3.18 -8.50
C THR A 6 -15.05 -2.08 -9.55
N ILE A 7 -14.32 -0.99 -9.42
CA ILE A 7 -14.53 0.23 -10.21
C ILE A 7 -13.32 0.47 -11.13
N ALA A 8 -13.58 0.61 -12.43
CA ALA A 8 -12.58 1.09 -13.38
C ALA A 8 -12.43 2.61 -13.25
N ILE A 9 -11.22 3.08 -12.99
CA ILE A 9 -10.99 4.50 -12.69
C ILE A 9 -10.18 5.25 -13.75
N ALA A 10 -9.86 4.62 -14.89
CA ALA A 10 -9.20 5.27 -16.03
C ALA A 10 -9.85 6.62 -16.42
N PRO A 11 -11.20 6.76 -16.46
CA PRO A 11 -11.84 8.03 -16.82
C PRO A 11 -11.49 9.21 -15.89
N LEU A 12 -11.06 8.96 -14.65
CA LEU A 12 -10.70 10.02 -13.70
C LEU A 12 -9.42 10.77 -14.08
N PHE A 13 -8.58 10.16 -14.92
CA PHE A 13 -7.30 10.71 -15.36
C PHE A 13 -7.39 11.41 -16.74
N GLY A 14 -8.60 11.47 -17.31
CA GLY A 14 -8.89 12.17 -18.57
C GLY A 14 -9.58 13.53 -18.35
N PRO A 15 -9.93 14.22 -19.45
CA PRO A 15 -10.73 15.44 -19.37
C PRO A 15 -12.15 15.16 -18.83
N PRO A 16 -12.91 16.21 -18.45
CA PRO A 16 -14.31 16.09 -18.08
C PRO A 16 -15.13 15.29 -19.12
N SER A 17 -15.90 14.32 -18.65
CA SER A 17 -16.73 13.46 -19.50
C SER A 17 -17.80 12.74 -18.66
N PRO A 18 -18.91 12.27 -19.28
CA PRO A 18 -19.91 11.47 -18.56
C PRO A 18 -19.33 10.21 -17.91
N ALA A 19 -18.30 9.60 -18.50
CA ALA A 19 -17.63 8.43 -17.94
C ALA A 19 -16.86 8.77 -16.65
N ARG A 20 -16.25 9.96 -16.58
CA ARG A 20 -15.61 10.47 -15.37
C ARG A 20 -16.62 10.72 -14.26
N ASP A 21 -17.74 11.37 -14.58
CA ASP A 21 -18.82 11.65 -13.62
C ASP A 21 -19.44 10.35 -13.06
N GLN A 22 -19.57 9.33 -13.90
CA GLN A 22 -20.06 8.01 -13.49
C GLN A 22 -19.06 7.30 -12.56
N ALA A 23 -17.77 7.30 -12.88
CA ALA A 23 -16.74 6.69 -12.03
C ALA A 23 -16.68 7.39 -10.65
N ASP A 24 -16.73 8.71 -10.62
CA ASP A 24 -16.77 9.51 -9.39
C ASP A 24 -18.00 9.19 -8.54
N SER A 25 -19.19 9.16 -9.14
CA SER A 25 -20.43 8.82 -8.45
C SER A 25 -20.40 7.42 -7.83
N ARG A 26 -19.80 6.44 -8.51
CA ARG A 26 -19.63 5.08 -7.99
C ARG A 26 -18.66 5.03 -6.81
N ILE A 27 -17.55 5.78 -6.88
CA ILE A 27 -16.61 5.91 -5.77
C ILE A 27 -17.31 6.51 -4.56
N MET A 28 -18.07 7.60 -4.73
CA MET A 28 -18.83 8.22 -3.64
C MET A 28 -19.83 7.24 -3.03
N ALA A 29 -20.57 6.48 -3.84
CA ALA A 29 -21.53 5.50 -3.36
C ALA A 29 -20.85 4.38 -2.56
N ALA A 30 -19.74 3.83 -3.05
CA ALA A 30 -19.01 2.77 -2.35
C ALA A 30 -18.33 3.27 -1.06
N ALA A 31 -17.77 4.48 -1.09
CA ALA A 31 -17.15 5.11 0.08
C ALA A 31 -18.17 5.48 1.17
N SER A 32 -19.36 5.96 0.80
CA SER A 32 -20.43 6.32 1.74
C SER A 32 -21.27 5.13 2.22
N GLY A 33 -21.25 4.01 1.49
CA GLY A 33 -21.92 2.76 1.85
C GLY A 33 -21.05 1.85 2.72
N ILE A 34 -20.33 0.92 2.08
CA ILE A 34 -19.51 -0.10 2.77
C ILE A 34 -18.19 0.50 3.28
N GLY A 35 -17.72 1.59 2.66
CA GLY A 35 -16.42 2.19 2.95
C GLY A 35 -15.25 1.48 2.27
N PHE A 36 -15.52 0.51 1.40
CA PHE A 36 -14.51 -0.28 0.68
C PHE A 36 -14.90 -0.44 -0.80
N MET A 37 -13.89 -0.44 -1.66
CA MET A 37 -13.98 -0.75 -3.09
C MET A 37 -12.65 -1.32 -3.59
N ALA A 38 -12.68 -2.13 -4.63
CA ALA A 38 -11.51 -2.45 -5.43
C ALA A 38 -11.45 -1.49 -6.64
N ILE A 39 -10.25 -1.05 -7.01
CA ILE A 39 -10.01 -0.20 -8.17
C ILE A 39 -9.17 -0.92 -9.22
N ARG A 40 -9.40 -0.59 -10.49
CA ARG A 40 -8.62 -1.06 -11.64
C ARG A 40 -8.44 0.06 -12.69
N ASP A 41 -7.55 -0.15 -13.65
CA ASP A 41 -7.31 0.74 -14.78
C ASP A 41 -6.76 2.12 -14.34
N PHE A 42 -5.92 2.15 -13.29
CA PHE A 42 -5.27 3.38 -12.83
C PHE A 42 -3.87 3.52 -13.46
N PRO A 43 -3.34 4.74 -13.67
CA PRO A 43 -1.98 4.92 -14.18
C PRO A 43 -0.95 4.20 -13.30
N GLY A 44 -0.22 3.24 -13.88
CA GLY A 44 0.74 2.41 -13.16
C GLY A 44 0.19 1.05 -12.71
N ASP A 45 -1.04 0.68 -13.06
CA ASP A 45 -1.60 -0.64 -12.74
C ASP A 45 -0.85 -1.80 -13.44
N ASP A 46 -0.13 -1.51 -14.52
CA ASP A 46 0.83 -2.39 -15.18
C ASP A 46 1.96 -2.85 -14.24
N TRP A 47 2.22 -2.15 -13.15
CA TRP A 47 3.17 -2.58 -12.12
C TRP A 47 2.65 -3.69 -11.22
N LEU A 48 1.35 -3.98 -11.20
CA LEU A 48 0.73 -4.99 -10.35
C LEU A 48 0.94 -6.42 -10.88
N THR A 49 2.19 -6.79 -11.14
CA THR A 49 2.57 -8.10 -11.65
C THR A 49 3.01 -9.06 -10.53
N PRO A 50 2.88 -10.38 -10.71
CA PRO A 50 3.45 -11.37 -9.79
C PRO A 50 4.96 -11.17 -9.56
N GLN A 51 5.70 -10.75 -10.58
CA GLN A 51 7.14 -10.51 -10.53
C GLN A 51 7.48 -9.30 -9.64
N ASN A 52 6.77 -8.18 -9.82
CA ASN A 52 6.96 -7.00 -8.98
C ASN A 52 6.52 -7.28 -7.54
N ARG A 53 5.44 -8.05 -7.35
CA ARG A 53 5.04 -8.51 -6.02
C ARG A 53 6.13 -9.36 -5.36
N ALA A 54 6.74 -10.29 -6.09
CA ALA A 54 7.84 -11.10 -5.57
C ALA A 54 9.06 -10.23 -5.21
N ARG A 55 9.38 -9.22 -6.03
CA ARG A 55 10.45 -8.26 -5.75
C ARG A 55 10.17 -7.45 -4.47
N LEU A 56 8.93 -7.00 -4.27
CA LEU A 56 8.52 -6.29 -3.05
C LEU A 56 8.66 -7.20 -1.81
N LEU A 57 8.27 -8.47 -1.92
CA LEU A 57 8.30 -9.43 -0.82
C LEU A 57 9.70 -10.01 -0.54
N ALA A 58 10.67 -9.82 -1.42
CA ALA A 58 12.04 -10.32 -1.24
C ALA A 58 12.70 -9.79 0.05
N ILE A 59 12.28 -8.62 0.55
CA ILE A 59 12.77 -8.05 1.80
C ILE A 59 12.59 -8.97 3.01
N PHE A 60 11.51 -9.75 3.06
CA PHE A 60 11.24 -10.69 4.16
C PHE A 60 12.25 -11.84 4.20
N SER A 61 12.90 -12.13 3.08
CA SER A 61 13.93 -13.18 2.97
C SER A 61 15.35 -12.67 3.22
N LEU A 62 15.53 -11.38 3.53
CA LEU A 62 16.85 -10.85 3.87
C LEU A 62 17.41 -11.53 5.13
N PRO A 63 18.74 -11.76 5.18
CA PRO A 63 19.39 -12.15 6.43
C PRO A 63 19.09 -11.13 7.54
N GLU A 64 18.98 -11.60 8.78
CA GLU A 64 18.62 -10.74 9.91
C GLU A 64 19.58 -9.55 10.04
N ALA A 65 20.88 -9.76 9.84
CA ALA A 65 21.88 -8.70 9.87
C ALA A 65 21.60 -7.56 8.85
N GLU A 66 21.00 -7.87 7.70
CA GLU A 66 20.58 -6.87 6.71
C GLU A 66 19.29 -6.17 7.14
N LYS A 67 18.31 -6.90 7.68
CA LYS A 67 17.08 -6.32 8.25
C LYS A 67 17.40 -5.35 9.39
N GLN A 68 18.40 -5.68 10.23
CA GLN A 68 18.85 -4.85 11.34
C GLN A 68 19.42 -3.49 10.90
N LYS A 69 19.96 -3.37 9.67
CA LYS A 69 20.39 -2.08 9.11
C LYS A 69 19.20 -1.17 8.79
N LEU A 70 18.06 -1.78 8.48
CA LEU A 70 16.84 -1.08 8.06
C LEU A 70 15.93 -0.69 9.24
N LEU A 71 16.25 -1.09 10.47
CA LEU A 71 15.39 -0.87 11.63
C LEU A 71 14.97 0.59 11.80
N ARG A 72 13.70 0.80 12.16
CA ARG A 72 13.20 2.11 12.59
C ARG A 72 13.88 2.52 13.90
N TRP A 73 14.11 3.82 14.03
CA TRP A 73 14.68 4.45 15.23
C TRP A 73 13.93 4.09 16.53
N ASN A 74 12.60 3.89 16.46
CA ASN A 74 11.81 3.50 17.64
C ASN A 74 12.12 2.10 18.17
N PHE A 75 12.69 1.20 17.36
CA PHE A 75 13.13 -0.13 17.81
C PHE A 75 14.61 -0.14 18.22
N ASP A 76 15.43 0.72 17.59
CA ASP A 76 16.82 0.95 17.96
C ASP A 76 17.18 2.41 17.73
N ARG A 77 17.41 3.13 18.84
CA ARG A 77 17.69 4.58 18.83
C ARG A 77 19.02 4.96 18.18
N THR A 78 19.86 3.99 17.84
CA THR A 78 21.09 4.21 17.08
C THR A 78 20.85 4.33 15.57
N LYS A 79 19.67 3.94 15.07
CA LYS A 79 19.32 3.97 13.65
C LYS A 79 18.78 5.34 13.22
N GLN A 80 19.00 5.73 11.97
CA GLN A 80 18.56 7.02 11.45
C GLN A 80 17.14 6.99 10.84
N ASN A 81 16.50 5.82 10.78
CA ASN A 81 15.25 5.63 10.07
C ASN A 81 14.05 6.11 10.91
N VAL A 82 13.66 7.39 10.76
CA VAL A 82 12.52 8.01 11.45
C VAL A 82 11.26 7.94 10.58
N TYR A 83 10.15 7.47 11.15
CA TYR A 83 8.85 7.24 10.47
C TYR A 83 8.85 6.26 9.27
N ARG A 84 10.01 5.74 8.86
CA ARG A 84 10.22 4.76 7.78
C ARG A 84 11.22 3.71 8.23
N GLY A 85 11.23 2.54 7.61
CA GLY A 85 12.16 1.43 7.91
C GLY A 85 11.48 0.18 8.46
N TRP A 86 12.30 -0.81 8.77
CA TRP A 86 11.90 -2.14 9.24
C TRP A 86 11.33 -2.11 10.67
N PHE A 87 10.28 -2.89 10.89
CA PHE A 87 9.78 -3.24 12.22
C PHE A 87 9.73 -4.78 12.34
N PRO A 88 10.30 -5.34 13.41
CA PRO A 88 10.30 -6.79 13.63
C PRO A 88 8.91 -7.27 14.10
N LEU A 89 8.76 -8.60 14.17
CA LEU A 89 7.60 -9.22 14.82
C LEU A 89 7.49 -8.73 16.27
N GLN A 90 6.27 -8.41 16.68
CA GLN A 90 5.95 -7.94 18.03
C GLN A 90 4.99 -8.95 18.68
N PRO A 91 5.50 -9.93 19.46
CA PRO A 91 4.66 -10.87 20.19
C PRO A 91 3.66 -10.14 21.10
N GLY A 92 2.40 -10.58 21.08
CA GLY A 92 1.33 -9.96 21.87
C GLY A 92 0.68 -8.72 21.26
N ALA A 93 1.18 -8.21 20.13
CA ALA A 93 0.49 -7.17 19.38
C ALA A 93 -0.80 -7.71 18.72
N VAL A 94 -1.85 -6.89 18.68
CA VAL A 94 -3.14 -7.23 18.05
C VAL A 94 -2.95 -7.69 16.60
N SER A 95 -2.03 -7.05 15.87
CA SER A 95 -1.54 -7.55 14.60
C SER A 95 -0.15 -8.18 14.78
N TYR A 96 -0.05 -9.50 14.67
CA TYR A 96 1.23 -10.21 14.68
C TYR A 96 1.87 -10.14 13.28
N LYS A 97 2.65 -9.08 13.03
CA LYS A 97 3.30 -8.81 11.74
C LYS A 97 4.67 -8.17 11.90
N GLU A 98 5.54 -8.45 10.95
CA GLU A 98 6.73 -7.67 10.63
C GLU A 98 6.52 -6.95 9.30
N GLY A 99 7.39 -5.99 8.97
CA GLY A 99 7.30 -5.28 7.72
C GLY A 99 8.22 -4.07 7.64
N ILE A 100 8.06 -3.33 6.56
CA ILE A 100 8.80 -2.10 6.30
C ILE A 100 7.83 -0.97 5.99
N ASP A 101 8.03 0.16 6.66
CA ASP A 101 7.35 1.41 6.32
C ASP A 101 8.19 2.14 5.27
N ILE A 102 7.59 2.44 4.11
CA ILE A 102 8.24 3.15 3.01
C ILE A 102 7.55 4.51 2.87
N GLY A 103 8.36 5.56 2.71
CA GLY A 103 7.88 6.91 2.47
C GLY A 103 8.55 7.52 1.23
N PRO A 104 8.16 8.75 0.84
CA PRO A 104 8.81 9.44 -0.27
C PRO A 104 10.30 9.65 0.01
N ASP A 105 11.11 9.55 -1.04
CA ASP A 105 12.54 9.84 -0.99
C ASP A 105 12.76 11.36 -1.01
N ILE A 106 12.48 11.98 0.14
CA ILE A 106 12.70 13.40 0.37
C ILE A 106 14.08 13.53 1.03
N ALA A 107 15.06 13.96 0.24
CA ALA A 107 16.38 14.38 0.70
C ALA A 107 16.33 15.78 1.35
#